data_AF-A0A2S6MV90-F1
#
_entry.id   AF-A0A2S6MV90-F1
#
_cell.length_a   1.000
_cell.length_b   1.000
_cell.length_c   1.000
_cell.angle_alpha   90.00
_cell.angle_beta   90.00
_cell.angle_gamma   90.00
#
_symmetry.space_group_name_H-M   'P 1'
#
loop_
_entity.id
_entity.type
_entity.pdbx_description
1 polymer ?
#
loop_
_entity_poly.entity_id
_entity_poly.type
_entity_poly.pdbx_seq_one_letter_code
_entity_poly.pdbx_strand_id
1 'polypeptide(L)'
;MASKTTLTAGNLEALGAARLAALLMEVSESDTVIRRRLRMELAGAESPSELVRQIRKRLATIAGARSFVDWENCKAVVDDLEAQRRLIVEQVAPRTPAVGLDLMWRFLELANPVLQRSMDASGAIAGLFRRAVEDIGAIALADRPDPGQLADAVYRALLENGYGQFDSLIEATQAALGPAALAHVKQRMAALSAEAAPKDRQLAAWAMDQPIDGGARAGQVRGRAARRALQTIADARGDVDTFVARHDAASRKAPRIAAAIAHRLAGGGPGRGSLAGHRGDTGRRSSNGRRSNPITNGTMRGSPCWRRWDAARRRRPRAGRASSVICPSGICGTTCNGCRTSMISRPSSVRFPMWNGMAA
;
A
#
# COMPACT_ATOMS: atom_id res chain seq x y z
N MET A 1 39.83 -14.34 -1.11
CA MET A 1 38.88 -14.73 -2.17
C MET A 1 37.78 -15.57 -1.52
N ALA A 2 36.50 -15.34 -1.84
CA ALA A 2 35.42 -16.18 -1.32
C ALA A 2 35.59 -17.63 -1.81
N SER A 3 35.26 -18.63 -0.98
CA SER A 3 35.40 -20.03 -1.39
C SER A 3 34.50 -20.34 -2.59
N LYS A 4 34.94 -21.24 -3.46
CA LYS A 4 34.17 -21.70 -4.64
C LYS A 4 32.83 -22.37 -4.28
N THR A 5 32.62 -22.68 -3.00
CA THR A 5 31.42 -23.33 -2.46
C THR A 5 30.48 -22.37 -1.73
N THR A 6 30.86 -21.09 -1.56
CA THR A 6 29.97 -20.10 -0.94
C THR A 6 28.79 -19.80 -1.88
N LEU A 7 27.56 -19.78 -1.36
CA LEU A 7 26.39 -19.44 -2.16
C LEU A 7 26.45 -17.96 -2.60
N THR A 8 26.79 -17.72 -3.85
CA THR A 8 26.90 -16.39 -4.47
C THR A 8 26.40 -16.44 -5.91
N ALA A 9 25.98 -15.30 -6.47
CA ALA A 9 25.53 -15.23 -7.87
C ALA A 9 26.58 -15.75 -8.85
N GLY A 10 27.84 -15.32 -8.71
CA GLY A 10 28.92 -15.77 -9.59
C GLY A 10 29.22 -17.28 -9.49
N ASN A 11 29.14 -17.87 -8.29
CA ASN A 11 29.30 -19.32 -8.14
C ASN A 11 28.10 -20.09 -8.72
N LEU A 12 26.90 -19.52 -8.68
CA LEU A 12 25.72 -20.11 -9.33
C LEU A 12 25.81 -20.02 -10.85
N GLU A 13 26.25 -18.89 -11.41
CA GLU A 13 26.49 -18.73 -12.85
C GLU A 13 27.50 -19.76 -13.38
N ALA A 14 28.54 -20.09 -12.59
CA ALA A 14 29.52 -21.11 -12.94
C ALA A 14 28.96 -22.55 -13.06
N LEU A 15 27.75 -22.83 -12.53
CA LEU A 15 27.07 -24.11 -12.72
C LEU A 15 26.53 -24.30 -14.15
N GLY A 16 26.41 -23.21 -14.91
CA GLY A 16 25.89 -23.21 -16.27
C GLY A 16 24.36 -23.26 -16.37
N ALA A 17 23.85 -22.78 -17.50
CA ALA A 17 22.42 -22.57 -17.73
C ALA A 17 21.58 -23.85 -17.57
N ALA A 18 22.07 -24.99 -18.06
CA ALA A 18 21.34 -26.25 -18.01
C ALA A 18 21.11 -26.73 -16.56
N ARG A 19 22.13 -26.63 -15.69
CA ARG A 19 22.00 -27.04 -14.28
C ARG A 19 21.10 -26.09 -13.51
N LEU A 20 21.23 -24.79 -13.75
CA LEU A 20 20.36 -23.78 -13.14
C LEU A 20 18.90 -23.97 -13.53
N ALA A 21 18.60 -24.24 -14.80
CA ALA A 21 17.23 -24.49 -15.26
C ALA A 21 16.61 -25.73 -14.57
N ALA A 22 17.37 -26.82 -14.43
CA ALA A 22 16.91 -28.01 -13.73
C ALA A 22 16.60 -27.73 -12.24
N LEU A 23 17.49 -27.02 -11.54
CA LEU A 23 17.29 -26.64 -10.14
C LEU A 23 16.09 -25.70 -9.95
N LEU A 24 15.91 -24.74 -10.87
CA LEU A 24 14.76 -23.84 -10.84
C LEU A 24 13.44 -24.59 -11.06
N MET A 25 13.42 -25.59 -11.94
CA MET A 25 12.25 -26.45 -12.14
C MET A 25 11.92 -27.22 -10.86
N GLU A 26 12.90 -27.88 -10.26
CA GLU A 26 12.75 -28.64 -9.00
C GLU A 26 12.19 -27.77 -7.87
N VAL A 27 12.76 -26.58 -7.66
CA VAL A 27 12.26 -25.65 -6.64
C VAL A 27 10.84 -25.16 -6.96
N SER A 28 10.53 -24.96 -8.25
CA SER A 28 9.20 -24.51 -8.67
C SER A 28 8.10 -25.57 -8.54
N GLU A 29 8.43 -26.85 -8.34
CA GLU A 29 7.44 -27.93 -8.17
C GLU A 29 6.64 -27.75 -6.88
N SER A 30 7.32 -27.34 -5.80
CA SER A 30 6.71 -27.10 -4.49
C SER A 30 6.33 -25.64 -4.24
N ASP A 31 6.93 -24.69 -4.97
CA ASP A 31 6.66 -23.26 -4.80
C ASP A 31 5.91 -22.64 -6.01
N THR A 32 4.61 -22.43 -5.83
CA THR A 32 3.75 -21.80 -6.84
C THR A 32 4.09 -20.33 -7.13
N VAL A 33 4.68 -19.62 -6.17
CA VAL A 33 5.12 -18.23 -6.33
C VAL A 33 6.34 -18.19 -7.25
N ILE A 34 7.32 -19.06 -7.00
CA ILE A 34 8.51 -19.21 -7.86
C ILE A 34 8.10 -19.65 -9.27
N ARG A 35 7.22 -20.65 -9.40
CA ARG A 35 6.71 -21.09 -10.72
C ARG A 35 6.06 -19.95 -11.50
N ARG A 36 5.24 -19.14 -10.82
CA ARG A 36 4.60 -17.97 -11.45
C ARG A 36 5.63 -16.93 -11.85
N ARG A 37 6.65 -16.68 -11.02
CA ARG A 37 7.73 -15.74 -11.34
C ARG A 37 8.51 -16.20 -12.57
N LEU A 38 8.96 -17.46 -12.63
CA LEU A 38 9.65 -18.02 -13.79
C LEU A 38 8.83 -17.89 -15.07
N ARG A 39 7.51 -18.13 -15.01
CA ARG A 39 6.62 -17.90 -16.17
C ARG A 39 6.57 -16.44 -16.60
N MET A 40 6.56 -15.49 -15.67
CA MET A 40 6.59 -14.06 -16.00
C MET A 40 7.93 -13.63 -16.59
N GLU A 41 9.05 -14.16 -16.07
CA GLU A 41 10.40 -13.94 -16.62
C GLU A 41 10.50 -14.47 -18.07
N LEU A 42 10.00 -15.69 -18.32
CA LEU A 42 9.97 -16.28 -19.66
C LEU A 42 9.06 -15.49 -20.61
N ALA A 43 7.86 -15.12 -20.16
CA ALA A 43 6.94 -14.32 -20.96
C ALA A 43 7.54 -12.94 -21.30
N GLY A 44 8.28 -12.32 -20.38
CA GLY A 44 8.99 -11.06 -20.61
C GLY A 44 10.15 -11.19 -21.58
N ALA A 45 10.85 -12.33 -21.57
CA ALA A 45 11.92 -12.62 -22.53
C ALA A 45 11.37 -12.84 -23.96
N GLU A 46 10.20 -13.47 -24.09
CA GLU A 46 9.56 -13.74 -25.39
C GLU A 46 8.82 -12.53 -25.95
N SER A 47 8.08 -11.79 -25.11
CA SER A 47 7.30 -10.62 -25.52
C SER A 47 7.13 -9.60 -24.38
N PRO A 48 7.82 -8.44 -24.46
CA PRO A 48 7.65 -7.35 -23.49
C PRO A 48 6.20 -6.88 -23.34
N SER A 49 5.40 -6.95 -24.41
CA SER A 49 3.98 -6.54 -24.39
C SER A 49 3.10 -7.54 -23.61
N GLU A 50 3.43 -8.83 -23.66
CA GLU A 50 2.74 -9.86 -22.87
C GLU A 50 3.03 -9.70 -21.38
N LEU A 51 4.29 -9.42 -21.00
CA LEU A 51 4.64 -9.10 -19.61
C LEU A 51 3.84 -7.90 -19.10
N VAL A 52 3.78 -6.81 -19.85
CA VAL A 52 2.97 -5.62 -19.51
C VAL A 52 1.51 -5.99 -19.32
N ARG A 53 0.94 -6.82 -20.22
CA ARG A 53 -0.45 -7.28 -20.13
C ARG A 53 -0.69 -8.09 -18.85
N GLN A 54 0.24 -8.97 -18.47
CA GLN A 54 0.13 -9.78 -17.26
C GLN A 54 0.23 -8.93 -15.99
N ILE A 55 1.14 -7.95 -15.95
CA ILE A 55 1.25 -7.00 -14.83
C ILE A 55 -0.07 -6.24 -14.69
N ARG A 56 -0.59 -5.64 -15.77
CA ARG A 56 -1.88 -4.93 -15.76
C ARG A 56 -3.02 -5.80 -15.23
N LYS A 57 -3.11 -7.04 -15.70
CA LYS A 57 -4.12 -8.01 -15.22
C LYS A 57 -3.98 -8.28 -13.73
N ARG A 58 -2.76 -8.42 -13.21
CA ARG A 58 -2.55 -8.64 -11.78
C ARG A 58 -2.90 -7.41 -10.96
N LEU A 59 -2.45 -6.21 -11.36
CA LEU A 59 -2.81 -4.97 -10.67
C LEU A 59 -4.33 -4.78 -10.60
N ALA A 60 -5.04 -5.03 -11.71
CA ALA A 60 -6.51 -4.98 -11.74
C ALA A 60 -7.16 -6.00 -10.79
N THR A 61 -6.59 -7.21 -10.69
CA THR A 61 -7.06 -8.23 -9.74
C THR A 61 -6.89 -7.77 -8.29
N ILE A 62 -5.76 -7.15 -7.96
CA ILE A 62 -5.48 -6.63 -6.62
C ILE A 62 -6.41 -5.45 -6.30
N ALA A 63 -6.63 -4.55 -7.27
CA ALA A 63 -7.54 -3.40 -7.13
C ALA A 63 -8.98 -3.85 -6.85
N GLY A 64 -9.45 -4.91 -7.52
CA GLY A 64 -10.80 -5.46 -7.34
C GLY A 64 -10.99 -6.28 -6.06
N ALA A 65 -9.91 -6.66 -5.38
CA ALA A 65 -9.99 -7.52 -4.20
C ALA A 65 -10.59 -6.78 -2.99
N ARG A 66 -11.65 -7.35 -2.40
CA ARG A 66 -12.38 -6.77 -1.24
C ARG A 66 -12.10 -7.49 0.07
N SER A 67 -11.37 -8.60 0.05
CA SER A 67 -11.06 -9.39 1.23
C SER A 67 -10.22 -8.59 2.23
N PHE A 68 -10.52 -8.76 3.51
CA PHE A 68 -9.71 -8.17 4.59
C PHE A 68 -8.36 -8.88 4.65
N VAL A 69 -7.28 -8.11 4.75
CA VAL A 69 -5.91 -8.62 4.90
C VAL A 69 -5.59 -8.57 6.39
N ASP A 70 -5.67 -9.74 7.03
CA ASP A 70 -5.21 -9.89 8.40
C ASP A 70 -3.68 -10.04 8.47
N TRP A 71 -3.18 -10.16 9.69
CA TRP A 71 -1.74 -10.24 9.95
C TRP A 71 -1.10 -11.51 9.34
N GLU A 72 -1.84 -12.62 9.24
CA GLU A 72 -1.36 -13.89 8.64
C GLU A 72 -1.16 -13.73 7.13
N ASN A 73 -2.11 -13.06 6.46
CA ASN A 73 -2.09 -12.87 5.01
C ASN A 73 -1.28 -11.64 4.56
N CYS A 74 -0.89 -10.76 5.47
CA CYS A 74 -0.15 -9.53 5.17
C CYS A 74 1.13 -9.82 4.37
N LYS A 75 1.90 -10.85 4.77
CA LYS A 75 3.12 -11.25 4.07
C LYS A 75 2.86 -11.63 2.62
N ALA A 76 1.83 -12.44 2.35
CA ALA A 76 1.51 -12.87 0.99
C ALA A 76 1.11 -11.68 0.08
N VAL A 77 0.41 -10.69 0.62
CA VAL A 77 0.06 -9.46 -0.10
C VAL A 77 1.31 -8.62 -0.38
N VAL A 78 2.20 -8.47 0.60
CA VAL A 78 3.47 -7.76 0.43
C VAL A 78 4.32 -8.44 -0.64
N ASP A 79 4.47 -9.77 -0.59
CA ASP A 79 5.29 -10.53 -1.53
C ASP A 79 4.74 -10.43 -2.96
N ASP A 80 3.42 -10.49 -3.15
CA ASP A 80 2.79 -10.34 -4.47
C ASP A 80 2.92 -8.92 -5.03
N LEU A 81 2.74 -7.88 -4.20
CA LEU A 81 2.94 -6.49 -4.61
C LEU A 81 4.43 -6.21 -4.92
N GLU A 82 5.34 -6.68 -4.09
CA GLU A 82 6.80 -6.56 -4.30
C GLU A 82 7.20 -7.23 -5.62
N ALA A 83 6.65 -8.40 -5.94
CA ALA A 83 6.87 -9.06 -7.22
C ALA A 83 6.41 -8.20 -8.41
N GLN A 84 5.23 -7.58 -8.34
CA GLN A 84 4.77 -6.68 -9.41
C GLN A 84 5.66 -5.44 -9.54
N ARG A 85 6.04 -4.82 -8.42
CA ARG A 85 6.92 -3.65 -8.40
C ARG A 85 8.27 -3.95 -9.05
N ARG A 86 8.88 -5.10 -8.72
CA ARG A 86 10.15 -5.53 -9.32
C ARG A 86 10.05 -5.74 -10.81
N LEU A 87 9.00 -6.39 -11.31
CA LEU A 87 8.81 -6.55 -12.76
C LEU A 87 8.71 -5.19 -13.47
N ILE A 88 8.03 -4.21 -12.87
CA ILE A 88 7.93 -2.86 -13.44
C ILE A 88 9.32 -2.19 -13.48
N VAL A 89 10.05 -2.19 -12.36
CA VAL A 89 11.32 -1.45 -12.21
C VAL A 89 12.49 -2.14 -12.92
N GLU A 90 12.60 -3.47 -12.79
CA GLU A 90 13.75 -4.23 -13.26
C GLU A 90 13.62 -4.64 -14.73
N GLN A 91 12.40 -4.74 -15.27
CA GLN A 91 12.17 -5.25 -16.62
C GLN A 91 11.47 -4.30 -17.59
N VAL A 92 10.37 -3.67 -17.16
CA VAL A 92 9.58 -2.84 -18.06
C VAL A 92 10.21 -1.45 -18.21
N ALA A 93 10.46 -0.76 -17.10
CA ALA A 93 10.97 0.61 -17.11
C ALA A 93 12.31 0.79 -17.83
N PRO A 94 13.31 -0.13 -17.73
CA PRO A 94 14.58 0.03 -18.44
C PRO A 94 14.44 -0.09 -19.97
N ARG A 95 13.42 -0.80 -20.46
CA ARG A 95 13.18 -1.02 -21.89
C ARG A 95 12.21 -0.01 -22.48
N THR A 96 11.20 0.38 -21.71
CA THR A 96 10.15 1.31 -22.13
C THR A 96 9.73 2.16 -20.93
N PRO A 97 10.46 3.25 -20.63
CA PRO A 97 10.21 4.11 -19.47
C PRO A 97 8.77 4.60 -19.38
N ALA A 98 8.16 5.03 -20.49
CA ALA A 98 6.78 5.52 -20.55
C ALA A 98 5.77 4.49 -20.05
N VAL A 99 5.91 3.23 -20.47
CA VAL A 99 5.04 2.13 -20.03
C VAL A 99 5.34 1.77 -18.59
N GLY A 100 6.61 1.78 -18.18
CA GLY A 100 7.00 1.59 -16.79
C GLY A 100 6.37 2.64 -15.86
N LEU A 101 6.34 3.91 -16.30
CA LEU A 101 5.74 5.01 -15.56
C LEU A 101 4.23 4.85 -15.43
N ASP A 102 3.52 4.53 -16.52
CA ASP A 102 2.07 4.20 -16.48
C ASP A 102 1.77 3.05 -15.51
N LEU A 103 2.54 1.96 -15.57
CA LEU A 103 2.36 0.83 -14.66
C LEU A 103 2.64 1.19 -13.21
N MET A 104 3.66 2.00 -12.93
CA MET A 104 3.99 2.42 -11.57
C MET A 104 2.91 3.34 -10.99
N TRP A 105 2.34 4.25 -11.78
CA TRP A 105 1.19 5.04 -11.33
C TRP A 105 0.00 4.14 -10.98
N ARG A 106 -0.35 3.17 -11.83
CA ARG A 106 -1.40 2.17 -11.52
C ARG A 106 -1.08 1.34 -10.28
N PHE A 107 0.19 1.03 -10.05
CA PHE A 107 0.64 0.34 -8.83
C PHE A 107 0.40 1.21 -7.60
N LEU A 108 0.75 2.50 -7.64
CA LEU A 108 0.52 3.43 -6.53
C LEU A 108 -0.97 3.68 -6.26
N GLU A 109 -1.84 3.64 -7.27
CA GLU A 109 -3.29 3.71 -7.10
C GLU A 109 -3.84 2.57 -6.21
N LEU A 110 -3.11 1.46 -6.06
CA LEU A 110 -3.48 0.37 -5.14
C LEU A 110 -3.29 0.73 -3.66
N ALA A 111 -2.56 1.81 -3.33
CA ALA A 111 -2.17 2.10 -1.96
C ALA A 111 -3.36 2.26 -1.02
N ASN A 112 -4.30 3.16 -1.34
CA ASN A 112 -5.49 3.38 -0.52
C ASN A 112 -6.37 2.13 -0.38
N PRO A 113 -6.83 1.47 -1.46
CA PRO A 113 -7.72 0.32 -1.32
C PRO A 113 -7.06 -0.86 -0.60
N VAL A 114 -5.74 -1.06 -0.73
CA VAL A 114 -5.02 -2.10 0.01
C VAL A 114 -4.84 -1.71 1.48
N LEU A 115 -4.33 -0.52 1.79
CA LEU A 115 -4.12 -0.09 3.18
C LEU A 115 -5.43 -0.04 3.96
N GLN A 116 -6.51 0.44 3.36
CA GLN A 116 -7.82 0.53 3.99
C GLN A 116 -8.40 -0.81 4.45
N ARG A 117 -8.06 -1.90 3.76
CA ARG A 117 -8.53 -3.25 4.10
C ARG A 117 -7.49 -4.10 4.82
N SER A 118 -6.36 -3.53 5.22
CA SER A 118 -5.24 -4.27 5.81
C SER A 118 -5.03 -3.93 7.27
N MET A 119 -4.71 -4.96 8.05
CA MET A 119 -4.16 -4.81 9.40
C MET A 119 -2.66 -5.05 9.35
N ASP A 120 -1.94 -4.05 8.85
CA ASP A 120 -0.50 -4.07 8.74
C ASP A 120 0.14 -3.30 9.91
N ALA A 121 0.19 -3.96 11.07
CA ALA A 121 0.83 -3.39 12.26
C ALA A 121 2.34 -3.15 12.06
N SER A 122 2.96 -3.89 11.14
CA SER A 122 4.39 -3.77 10.82
C SER A 122 4.71 -2.57 9.92
N GLY A 123 3.72 -2.04 9.20
CA GLY A 123 3.91 -1.01 8.20
C GLY A 123 4.63 -1.50 6.94
N ALA A 124 4.70 -2.81 6.69
CA ALA A 124 5.36 -3.41 5.53
C ALA A 124 4.70 -3.02 4.20
N ILE A 125 3.36 -3.00 4.14
CA ILE A 125 2.58 -2.57 2.97
C ILE A 125 2.81 -1.07 2.73
N ALA A 126 2.72 -0.26 3.79
CA ALA A 126 2.97 1.18 3.67
C ALA A 126 4.43 1.48 3.27
N GLY A 127 5.39 0.71 3.79
CA GLY A 127 6.80 0.78 3.39
C GLY A 127 7.03 0.43 1.92
N LEU A 128 6.31 -0.56 1.40
CA LEU A 128 6.38 -0.94 -0.01
C LEU A 128 5.92 0.20 -0.94
N PHE A 129 4.80 0.85 -0.62
CA PHE A 129 4.32 1.98 -1.42
C PHE A 129 5.26 3.19 -1.36
N ARG A 130 5.91 3.43 -0.20
CA ARG A 130 6.95 4.47 -0.10
C ARG A 130 8.16 4.17 -1.02
N ARG A 131 8.60 2.91 -1.10
CA ARG A 131 9.64 2.50 -2.08
C ARG A 131 9.19 2.71 -3.52
N ALA A 132 7.93 2.36 -3.83
CA ALA A 132 7.38 2.58 -5.16
C ALA A 132 7.30 4.08 -5.54
N VAL A 133 7.15 4.98 -4.57
CA VAL A 133 7.24 6.43 -4.79
C VAL A 133 8.66 6.86 -5.18
N GLU A 134 9.69 6.28 -4.54
CA GLU A 134 11.09 6.50 -4.93
C GLU A 134 11.34 6.00 -6.37
N ASP A 135 10.81 4.83 -6.71
CA ASP A 135 10.90 4.26 -8.05
C ASP A 135 10.25 5.18 -9.11
N ILE A 136 9.11 5.82 -8.80
CA ILE A 136 8.49 6.81 -9.71
C ILE A 136 9.46 7.94 -10.07
N GLY A 137 10.21 8.46 -9.10
CA GLY A 137 11.16 9.54 -9.36
C GLY A 137 12.21 9.15 -10.39
N ALA A 138 12.81 7.97 -10.21
CA ALA A 138 13.79 7.42 -11.12
C ALA A 138 13.21 7.13 -12.52
N ILE A 139 12.02 6.53 -12.59
CA ILE A 139 11.36 6.21 -13.86
C ILE A 139 10.95 7.49 -14.59
N ALA A 140 10.40 8.49 -13.90
CA ALA A 140 10.01 9.76 -14.51
C ALA A 140 11.20 10.54 -15.07
N LEU A 141 12.36 10.48 -14.42
CA LEU A 141 13.60 11.06 -14.96
C LEU A 141 14.09 10.37 -16.23
N ALA A 142 13.94 9.04 -16.30
CA ALA A 142 14.30 8.27 -17.48
C ALA A 142 13.31 8.51 -18.64
N ASP A 143 12.01 8.59 -18.35
CA ASP A 143 10.95 8.79 -19.34
C ASP A 143 10.87 10.21 -19.88
N ARG A 144 11.13 11.21 -19.03
CA ARG A 144 10.96 12.64 -19.34
C ARG A 144 9.55 12.95 -19.89
N PRO A 145 8.49 12.61 -19.13
CA PRO A 145 7.13 12.89 -19.56
C PRO A 145 6.88 14.40 -19.68
N ASP A 146 5.80 14.78 -20.33
CA ASP A 146 5.34 16.16 -20.32
C ASP A 146 5.19 16.67 -18.86
N PRO A 147 5.85 17.78 -18.48
CA PRO A 147 5.82 18.27 -17.11
C PRO A 147 4.41 18.60 -16.60
N GLY A 148 3.49 19.02 -17.49
CA GLY A 148 2.09 19.26 -17.16
C GLY A 148 1.36 17.97 -16.80
N GLN A 149 1.50 16.93 -17.62
CA GLN A 149 0.93 15.61 -17.35
C GLN A 149 1.48 15.00 -16.05
N LEU A 150 2.79 15.15 -15.80
CA LEU A 150 3.40 14.69 -14.55
C LEU A 150 2.87 15.48 -13.34
N ALA A 151 2.73 16.80 -13.46
CA ALA A 151 2.14 17.65 -12.42
C ALA A 151 0.69 17.25 -12.11
N ASP A 152 -0.11 16.93 -13.12
CA ASP A 152 -1.48 16.44 -12.96
C ASP A 152 -1.54 15.09 -12.24
N ALA A 153 -0.64 14.15 -12.56
CA ALA A 153 -0.54 12.87 -11.89
C ALA A 153 -0.12 13.03 -10.42
N VAL A 154 0.90 13.84 -10.15
CA VAL A 154 1.36 14.15 -8.78
C VAL A 154 0.26 14.84 -7.98
N TYR A 155 -0.42 15.82 -8.56
CA TYR A 155 -1.55 16.50 -7.92
C TYR A 155 -2.64 15.50 -7.50
N ARG A 156 -3.07 14.62 -8.42
CA ARG A 156 -4.08 13.58 -8.13
C ARG A 156 -3.64 12.64 -7.02
N ALA A 157 -2.40 12.16 -7.07
CA ALA A 157 -1.87 11.26 -6.04
C ALA A 157 -1.82 11.92 -4.65
N LEU A 158 -1.44 13.20 -4.56
CA LEU A 158 -1.40 13.94 -3.30
C LEU A 158 -2.78 14.12 -2.65
N LEU A 159 -3.86 14.18 -3.43
CA LEU A 159 -5.23 14.19 -2.90
C LEU A 159 -5.61 12.86 -2.23
N GLU A 160 -5.02 11.77 -2.71
CA GLU A 160 -5.24 10.42 -2.25
C GLU A 160 -4.24 10.00 -1.15
N ASN A 161 -3.49 10.94 -0.56
CA ASN A 161 -2.49 10.65 0.48
C ASN A 161 -3.09 10.43 1.89
N GLY A 162 -4.07 9.54 2.01
CA GLY A 162 -4.82 9.29 3.24
C GLY A 162 -4.00 8.67 4.37
N TYR A 163 -2.95 7.91 4.03
CA TYR A 163 -2.10 7.17 4.97
C TYR A 163 -0.67 7.74 5.05
N GLY A 164 -0.36 8.83 4.35
CA GLY A 164 1.01 9.36 4.26
C GLY A 164 1.91 8.58 3.29
N GLN A 165 1.34 7.67 2.49
CA GLN A 165 2.10 6.84 1.55
C GLN A 165 2.81 7.65 0.45
N PHE A 166 2.36 8.88 0.20
CA PHE A 166 2.89 9.78 -0.83
C PHE A 166 3.63 10.98 -0.23
N ASP A 167 4.00 10.94 1.05
CA ASP A 167 4.67 12.06 1.73
C ASP A 167 5.99 12.47 1.06
N SER A 168 6.71 11.54 0.44
CA SER A 168 7.96 11.78 -0.30
C SER A 168 7.77 12.01 -1.81
N LEU A 169 6.53 12.04 -2.32
CA LEU A 169 6.27 12.06 -3.77
C LEU A 169 6.82 13.32 -4.46
N ILE A 170 6.67 14.48 -3.82
CA ILE A 170 7.19 15.75 -4.35
C ILE A 170 8.71 15.71 -4.41
N GLU A 171 9.38 15.23 -3.35
CA GLU A 171 10.84 15.11 -3.33
C GLU A 171 11.35 14.15 -4.41
N ALA A 172 10.67 13.01 -4.60
CA ALA A 172 11.03 12.02 -5.61
C ALA A 172 10.84 12.55 -7.05
N THR A 173 9.83 13.39 -7.28
CA THR A 173 9.45 13.85 -8.64
C THR A 173 9.93 15.24 -9.01
N GLN A 174 10.43 16.04 -8.06
CA GLN A 174 10.80 17.45 -8.28
C GLN A 174 11.78 17.66 -9.44
N ALA A 175 12.74 16.73 -9.60
CA ALA A 175 13.75 16.82 -10.66
C ALA A 175 13.13 16.57 -12.05
N ALA A 176 12.17 15.64 -12.17
CA ALA A 176 11.45 15.38 -13.41
C ALA A 176 10.38 16.44 -13.72
N LEU A 177 9.75 17.02 -12.69
CA LEU A 177 8.78 18.11 -12.84
C LEU A 177 9.42 19.42 -13.31
N GLY A 178 10.60 19.74 -12.79
CA GLY A 178 11.18 21.05 -12.94
C GLY A 178 10.42 22.15 -12.17
N PRO A 179 10.99 23.38 -12.12
CA PRO A 179 10.50 24.44 -11.23
C PRO A 179 9.12 24.97 -11.61
N ALA A 180 8.82 25.06 -12.91
CA ALA A 180 7.55 25.58 -13.43
C ALA A 180 6.37 24.65 -13.12
N ALA A 181 6.52 23.35 -13.40
CA ALA A 181 5.46 22.38 -13.10
C ALA A 181 5.26 22.20 -11.59
N LEU A 182 6.34 22.24 -10.79
CA LEU A 182 6.21 22.26 -9.33
C LEU A 182 5.51 23.52 -8.79
N ALA A 183 5.71 24.68 -9.44
CA ALA A 183 4.94 25.89 -9.12
C ALA A 183 3.45 25.72 -9.45
N HIS A 184 3.14 25.07 -10.57
CA HIS A 184 1.76 24.75 -10.95
C HIS A 184 1.07 23.83 -9.92
N VAL A 185 1.75 22.77 -9.46
CA VAL A 185 1.22 21.90 -8.37
C VAL A 185 1.00 22.71 -7.09
N LYS A 186 1.94 23.59 -6.70
CA LYS A 186 1.80 24.48 -5.54
C LYS A 186 0.56 25.36 -5.65
N GLN A 187 0.34 25.99 -6.80
CA GLN A 187 -0.79 26.88 -7.04
C GLN A 187 -2.13 26.14 -6.90
N ARG A 188 -2.24 24.94 -7.48
CA ARG A 188 -3.47 24.13 -7.38
C ARG A 188 -3.75 23.69 -5.94
N MET A 189 -2.72 23.28 -5.21
CA MET A 189 -2.87 22.94 -3.79
C MET A 189 -3.24 24.14 -2.93
N ALA A 190 -2.72 25.34 -3.24
CA ALA A 190 -3.10 26.58 -2.56
C ALA A 190 -4.57 26.94 -2.81
N ALA A 191 -5.04 26.87 -4.06
CA ALA A 191 -6.43 27.09 -4.42
C ALA A 191 -7.37 26.13 -3.65
N LEU A 192 -7.05 24.83 -3.66
CA LEU A 192 -7.83 23.82 -2.95
C LEU A 192 -7.83 24.05 -1.43
N SER A 193 -6.70 24.49 -0.85
CA SER A 193 -6.63 24.80 0.58
C SER A 193 -7.45 26.04 0.93
N ALA A 194 -7.55 27.02 0.04
CA ALA A 194 -8.34 28.23 0.26
C ALA A 194 -9.84 27.94 0.17
N GLU A 195 -10.27 27.13 -0.81
CA GLU A 195 -11.67 26.67 -0.95
C GLU A 195 -12.15 25.89 0.28
N ALA A 196 -11.27 25.08 0.87
CA ALA A 196 -11.58 24.25 2.02
C ALA A 196 -11.49 24.99 3.38
N ALA A 197 -11.07 26.26 3.40
CA ALA A 197 -11.04 27.04 4.63
C ALA A 197 -12.47 27.33 5.10
N PRO A 198 -12.78 27.13 6.40
CA PRO A 198 -14.08 27.52 6.92
C PRO A 198 -14.25 29.03 6.71
N LYS A 199 -15.26 29.42 5.92
CA LYS A 199 -15.56 30.83 5.61
C LYS A 199 -15.93 31.63 6.85
N ASP A 200 -16.29 30.94 7.94
CA ASP A 200 -16.63 31.55 9.21
C ASP A 200 -16.07 30.74 10.39
N ARG A 201 -15.23 31.39 11.21
CA ARG A 201 -14.45 30.75 12.28
C ARG A 201 -15.31 30.43 13.51
N GLN A 202 -16.43 31.16 13.69
CA GLN A 202 -17.40 30.92 14.76
C GLN A 202 -18.28 29.69 14.49
N LEU A 203 -18.70 29.48 13.23
CA LEU A 203 -19.40 28.26 12.80
C LEU A 203 -18.57 26.98 12.99
N ALA A 204 -17.25 27.05 12.85
CA ALA A 204 -16.35 25.91 13.06
C ALA A 204 -16.30 25.44 14.54
N ALA A 205 -16.51 26.34 15.50
CA ALA A 205 -16.57 26.01 16.92
C ALA A 205 -17.92 25.40 17.33
N TRP A 206 -19.01 25.80 16.67
CA TRP A 206 -20.36 25.26 16.90
C TRP A 206 -20.66 23.96 16.13
N ALA A 207 -19.90 23.65 15.08
CA ALA A 207 -20.06 22.44 14.26
C ALA A 207 -19.49 21.16 14.90
N MET A 208 -18.92 21.22 16.11
CA MET A 208 -18.38 20.05 16.80
C MET A 208 -19.44 18.98 17.12
N ASP A 209 -20.72 19.36 17.21
CA ASP A 209 -21.84 18.48 17.59
C ASP A 209 -22.86 18.23 16.46
N GLN A 210 -22.61 18.77 15.26
CA GLN A 210 -23.49 18.62 14.09
C GLN A 210 -23.02 17.45 13.20
N PRO A 211 -23.95 16.66 12.63
CA PRO A 211 -23.61 15.70 11.59
C PRO A 211 -22.98 16.43 10.40
N ILE A 212 -21.67 16.28 10.22
CA ILE A 212 -20.98 16.82 9.05
C ILE A 212 -21.54 16.11 7.82
N ASP A 213 -22.10 16.88 6.88
CA ASP A 213 -22.54 16.38 5.59
C ASP A 213 -21.37 15.74 4.82
N GLY A 214 -21.67 14.77 3.95
CA GLY A 214 -20.64 14.05 3.19
C GLY A 214 -19.76 14.99 2.34
N GLY A 215 -20.32 16.10 1.87
CA GLY A 215 -19.65 17.13 1.10
C GLY A 215 -18.63 17.93 1.93
N ALA A 216 -19.04 18.50 3.07
CA ALA A 216 -18.09 19.22 3.93
C ALA A 216 -17.02 18.29 4.51
N ARG A 217 -17.34 17.02 4.78
CA ARG A 217 -16.34 16.04 5.24
C ARG A 217 -15.29 15.76 4.16
N ALA A 218 -15.71 15.60 2.91
CA ALA A 218 -14.81 15.46 1.78
C ALA A 218 -13.95 16.73 1.56
N GLY A 219 -14.56 17.91 1.68
CA GLY A 219 -13.87 19.20 1.63
C GLY A 219 -12.78 19.35 2.71
N GLN A 220 -13.07 18.98 3.96
CA GLN A 220 -12.09 19.00 5.05
C GLN A 220 -10.93 18.01 4.85
N VAL A 221 -11.20 16.82 4.29
CA VAL A 221 -10.15 15.84 3.96
C VAL A 221 -9.25 16.40 2.87
N ARG A 222 -9.82 16.96 1.80
CA ARG A 222 -9.07 17.62 0.72
C ARG A 222 -8.25 18.81 1.21
N GLY A 223 -8.83 19.65 2.06
CA GLY A 223 -8.13 20.79 2.68
C GLY A 223 -7.00 20.37 3.62
N ARG A 224 -7.09 19.20 4.27
CA ARG A 224 -5.97 18.62 5.03
C ARG A 224 -4.87 18.08 4.12
N ALA A 225 -5.23 17.37 3.05
CA ALA A 225 -4.29 16.88 2.06
C ALA A 225 -3.51 18.03 1.39
N ALA A 226 -4.23 19.07 0.94
CA ALA A 226 -3.65 20.28 0.37
C ALA A 226 -2.65 20.97 1.32
N ARG A 227 -3.04 21.13 2.60
CA ARG A 227 -2.17 21.73 3.62
C ARG A 227 -0.90 20.92 3.88
N ARG A 228 -0.97 19.58 3.83
CA ARG A 228 0.20 18.69 3.93
C ARG A 228 1.07 18.79 2.69
N ALA A 229 0.49 18.71 1.49
CA ALA A 229 1.22 18.83 0.23
C ALA A 229 1.97 20.17 0.14
N LEU A 230 1.34 21.29 0.49
CA LEU A 230 1.99 22.61 0.53
C LEU A 230 3.19 22.63 1.48
N GLN A 231 3.12 21.89 2.60
CA GLN A 231 4.25 21.75 3.52
C GLN A 231 5.41 21.01 2.84
N THR A 232 5.12 19.86 2.24
CA THR A 232 6.12 19.07 1.52
C THR A 232 6.74 19.85 0.36
N ILE A 233 5.97 20.68 -0.36
CA ILE A 233 6.50 21.54 -1.44
C ILE A 233 7.44 22.60 -0.88
N ALA A 234 7.11 23.22 0.26
CA ALA A 234 8.00 24.18 0.91
C ALA A 234 9.30 23.50 1.36
N ASP A 235 9.19 22.32 1.95
CA ASP A 235 10.33 21.52 2.41
C ASP A 235 11.23 21.11 1.24
N ALA A 236 10.67 20.62 0.13
CA ALA A 236 11.42 20.24 -1.07
C ALA A 236 12.14 21.43 -1.74
N ARG A 237 11.58 22.64 -1.64
CA ARG A 237 12.21 23.87 -2.14
C ARG A 237 13.28 24.45 -1.21
N GLY A 238 13.46 23.88 -0.01
CA GLY A 238 14.32 24.48 1.02
C GLY A 238 13.77 25.81 1.56
N ASP A 239 12.47 26.06 1.40
CA ASP A 239 11.81 27.31 1.77
C ASP A 239 11.42 27.28 3.26
N VAL A 240 12.45 27.37 4.11
CA VAL A 240 12.31 27.35 5.57
C VAL A 240 11.49 28.56 6.06
N ASP A 241 11.60 29.70 5.39
CA ASP A 241 10.88 30.93 5.73
C ASP A 241 9.36 30.77 5.56
N THR A 242 8.91 30.11 4.47
CA THR A 242 7.49 29.80 4.30
C THR A 242 6.97 28.84 5.37
N PHE A 243 7.79 27.90 5.84
CA PHE A 243 7.40 27.03 6.96
C PHE A 243 7.26 27.81 8.27
N VAL A 244 8.23 28.69 8.58
CA VAL A 244 8.20 29.53 9.78
C VAL A 244 7.02 30.48 9.76
N ALA A 245 6.72 31.11 8.61
CA ALA A 245 5.62 32.05 8.44
C ALA A 245 4.23 31.42 8.71
N ARG A 246 4.09 30.10 8.54
CA ARG A 246 2.83 29.38 8.77
C ARG A 246 2.47 29.22 10.24
N HIS A 247 3.47 29.23 11.11
CA HIS A 247 3.27 29.09 12.55
C HIS A 247 3.28 30.46 13.20
N ASP A 248 2.28 30.75 14.04
CA ASP A 248 2.30 31.94 14.89
C ASP A 248 3.46 31.86 15.91
N ALA A 249 3.79 33.00 16.52
CA ALA A 249 4.94 33.11 17.43
C ALA A 249 4.85 32.17 18.66
N ALA A 250 3.64 31.81 19.11
CA ALA A 250 3.45 30.88 20.22
C ALA A 250 3.63 29.43 19.76
N SER A 251 3.05 29.07 18.61
CA SER A 251 3.21 27.75 17.98
C SER A 251 4.67 27.41 17.66
N ARG A 252 5.49 28.40 17.28
CA ARG A 252 6.94 28.20 17.03
C ARG A 252 7.71 27.74 18.26
N LYS A 253 7.26 28.06 19.48
CA LYS A 253 7.91 27.68 20.74
C LYS A 253 7.57 26.25 21.18
N ALA A 254 6.59 25.60 20.55
CA ALA A 254 6.26 24.22 20.87
C ALA A 254 7.45 23.31 20.51
N PRO A 255 7.92 22.42 21.42
CA PRO A 255 9.15 21.65 21.21
C PRO A 255 9.21 20.88 19.89
N ARG A 256 8.07 20.32 19.47
CA ARG A 256 7.96 19.60 18.19
C ARG A 256 8.13 20.51 16.97
N ILE A 257 7.61 21.73 17.03
CA ILE A 257 7.68 22.71 15.93
C ILE A 257 9.06 23.36 15.92
N ALA A 258 9.61 23.74 17.07
CA ALA A 258 10.97 24.26 17.20
C ALA A 258 12.02 23.26 16.67
N ALA A 259 11.91 21.98 17.04
CA ALA A 259 12.79 20.92 16.52
C ALA A 259 12.62 20.74 14.99
N ALA A 260 11.39 20.85 14.48
CA ALA A 260 11.13 20.77 13.04
C ALA A 260 11.70 21.96 12.26
N ILE A 261 11.71 23.17 12.84
CA ILE A 261 12.36 24.36 12.27
C ILE A 261 13.89 24.18 12.30
N ALA A 262 14.45 23.78 13.43
CA ALA A 262 15.89 23.57 13.59
C ALA A 262 16.44 22.51 12.62
N HIS A 263 15.72 21.39 12.43
CA HIS A 263 16.12 20.35 11.50
C HIS A 263 16.16 20.84 10.04
N ARG A 264 15.24 21.74 9.66
CA ARG A 264 15.18 22.34 8.32
C ARG A 264 16.29 23.37 8.12
N LEU A 265 16.57 24.21 9.13
CA LEU A 265 17.71 25.13 9.12
C LEU A 265 19.06 24.40 9.01
N ALA A 266 19.15 23.19 9.55
CA ALA A 266 20.33 22.33 9.44
C ALA A 266 20.45 21.59 8.10
N GLY A 267 19.61 21.87 7.10
CA GLY A 267 19.64 21.24 5.78
C GLY A 267 19.07 19.81 5.75
N GLY A 268 18.45 19.35 6.83
CA GLY A 268 17.78 18.05 6.88
C GLY A 268 16.36 18.12 6.33
N GLY A 269 16.10 17.45 5.21
CA GLY A 269 14.74 17.12 4.77
C GLY A 269 14.02 16.20 5.79
N PRO A 270 12.68 16.09 5.76
CA PRO A 270 11.96 15.32 6.76
C PRO A 270 12.22 13.82 6.55
N GLY A 271 12.98 13.15 7.44
CA GLY A 271 13.02 11.68 7.39
C GLY A 271 14.17 10.87 8.00
N ARG A 272 15.10 11.44 8.78
CA ARG A 272 16.09 10.62 9.53
C ARG A 272 15.99 10.81 11.05
N GLY A 273 14.77 10.88 11.56
CA GLY A 273 14.49 10.73 12.98
C GLY A 273 14.54 9.25 13.36
N SER A 274 15.74 8.77 13.69
CA SER A 274 16.01 7.47 14.27
C SER A 274 15.04 7.16 15.42
N LEU A 275 14.22 6.11 15.30
CA LEU A 275 13.67 5.40 16.45
C LEU A 275 14.78 4.55 17.08
N ALA A 276 15.89 5.19 17.47
CA ALA A 276 16.91 4.61 18.33
C ALA A 276 16.59 5.00 19.76
N GLY A 277 16.48 3.97 20.61
CA GLY A 277 15.84 4.05 21.91
C GLY A 277 16.44 5.08 22.86
N HIS A 278 15.55 5.77 23.56
CA HIS A 278 15.86 6.27 24.90
C HIS A 278 16.01 5.06 25.84
N ARG A 279 17.23 4.57 26.00
CA ARG A 279 17.64 3.93 27.26
C ARG A 279 17.85 5.06 28.28
N GLY A 280 16.77 5.40 28.97
CA GLY A 280 16.86 6.09 30.24
C GLY A 280 17.30 5.09 31.29
N ASP A 281 18.51 5.30 31.80
CA ASP A 281 19.07 4.64 32.96
C ASP A 281 18.21 4.96 34.19
N THR A 282 17.61 3.94 34.81
CA THR A 282 17.15 4.02 36.20
C THR A 282 17.49 2.70 36.88
N GLY A 283 18.32 2.81 37.91
CA GLY A 283 18.95 1.70 38.61
C GLY A 283 18.00 0.68 39.24
N ARG A 284 18.48 -0.56 39.20
CA ARG A 284 18.32 -1.66 40.15
C ARG A 284 17.25 -1.47 41.26
N ARG A 285 16.11 -2.14 41.10
CA ARG A 285 15.41 -2.78 42.23
C ARG A 285 14.82 -4.12 41.82
N SER A 286 15.40 -5.17 42.40
CA SER A 286 14.87 -6.53 42.43
C SER A 286 13.62 -6.57 43.29
N SER A 287 12.52 -7.12 42.76
CA SER A 287 11.59 -7.96 43.52
C SER A 287 10.52 -8.55 42.58
N ASN A 288 10.38 -9.87 42.66
CA ASN A 288 9.29 -10.69 42.13
C ASN A 288 7.91 -10.03 42.28
N GLY A 289 7.11 -10.11 41.22
CA GLY A 289 5.69 -9.79 41.28
C GLY A 289 5.06 -9.83 39.90
N ARG A 290 4.18 -10.81 39.67
CA ARG A 290 3.30 -10.87 38.50
C ARG A 290 2.61 -9.51 38.31
N ARG A 291 2.92 -8.80 37.22
CA ARG A 291 2.09 -7.72 36.71
C ARG A 291 1.99 -7.83 35.19
N SER A 292 0.80 -8.22 34.77
CA SER A 292 0.23 -7.93 33.46
C SER A 292 0.43 -6.46 33.12
N ASN A 293 1.08 -6.18 31.99
CA ASN A 293 1.31 -4.82 31.51
C ASN A 293 0.23 -4.48 30.47
N PRO A 294 -0.69 -3.51 30.71
CA PRO A 294 -1.66 -3.07 29.73
C PRO A 294 -1.07 -1.89 28.96
N ILE A 295 -0.45 -2.15 27.80
CA ILE A 295 -0.07 -1.08 26.86
C ILE A 295 -1.10 -1.06 25.72
N THR A 296 -1.99 -0.08 25.83
CA THR A 296 -2.76 0.59 24.76
C THR A 296 -3.56 -0.28 23.78
N ASN A 297 -4.65 -0.90 24.26
CA ASN A 297 -5.79 -1.34 23.42
C ASN A 297 -6.90 -0.26 23.28
N GLY A 298 -6.65 0.96 23.73
CA GLY A 298 -7.68 2.01 23.88
C GLY A 298 -8.04 2.79 22.62
N THR A 299 -7.16 2.83 21.60
CA THR A 299 -7.37 3.68 20.41
C THR A 299 -7.90 2.95 19.18
N MET A 300 -8.02 1.61 19.22
CA MET A 300 -8.61 0.85 18.11
C MET A 300 -10.09 0.52 18.32
N ARG A 301 -10.61 0.46 19.56
CA ARG A 301 -12.03 0.14 19.79
C ARG A 301 -12.92 1.22 19.15
N GLY A 302 -13.61 0.87 18.07
CA GLY A 302 -14.53 1.77 17.37
C GLY A 302 -13.99 2.44 16.10
N SER A 303 -12.79 2.11 15.63
CA SER A 303 -12.37 2.48 14.26
C SER A 303 -13.13 1.64 13.22
N PRO A 304 -13.30 2.11 11.97
CA PRO A 304 -13.90 1.31 10.90
C PRO A 304 -13.17 -0.02 10.67
N CYS A 305 -11.84 -0.04 10.83
CA CYS A 305 -11.05 -1.26 10.75
C CYS A 305 -11.31 -2.22 11.92
N TRP A 306 -11.46 -1.73 13.15
CA TRP A 306 -11.82 -2.58 14.30
C TRP A 306 -13.24 -3.13 14.18
N ARG A 307 -14.21 -2.33 13.72
CA ARG A 307 -15.57 -2.82 13.45
C ARG A 307 -15.60 -3.92 12.40
N ARG A 308 -14.78 -3.77 11.34
CA ARG A 308 -14.67 -4.77 10.27
C ARG A 308 -13.96 -6.04 10.74
N TRP A 309 -12.93 -5.92 11.59
CA TRP A 309 -12.26 -7.05 12.25
C TRP A 309 -13.21 -7.79 13.21
N ASP A 310 -13.96 -7.08 14.03
CA ASP A 310 -14.91 -7.67 15.00
C ASP A 310 -16.08 -8.36 14.28
N ALA A 311 -16.55 -7.78 13.16
CA ALA A 311 -17.53 -8.42 12.28
C ALA A 311 -16.99 -9.67 11.58
N ALA A 312 -15.74 -9.67 11.11
CA ALA A 312 -15.08 -10.82 10.51
C ALA A 312 -14.84 -11.95 11.55
N ARG A 313 -14.45 -11.59 12.77
CA ARG A 313 -14.28 -12.52 13.89
C ARG A 313 -15.58 -13.22 14.26
N ARG A 314 -16.71 -12.49 14.27
CA ARG A 314 -18.04 -13.05 14.56
C ARG A 314 -18.58 -14.00 13.49
N ARG A 315 -18.03 -13.98 12.27
CA ARG A 315 -18.46 -14.85 11.16
C ARG A 315 -17.69 -16.17 11.04
N ARG A 316 -16.67 -16.42 11.88
CA ARG A 316 -16.01 -17.73 11.92
C ARG A 316 -16.81 -18.71 12.79
N PRO A 317 -17.14 -19.92 12.31
CA PRO A 317 -17.72 -20.97 13.16
C PRO A 317 -16.77 -21.23 14.33
N ARG A 318 -17.31 -21.30 15.56
CA ARG A 318 -16.53 -21.76 16.72
C ARG A 318 -16.09 -23.20 16.45
N ALA A 319 -14.78 -23.43 16.30
CA ALA A 319 -14.24 -24.77 16.34
C ALA A 319 -14.60 -25.38 17.71
N GLY A 320 -15.48 -26.38 17.69
CA GLY A 320 -15.86 -27.15 18.86
C GLY A 320 -14.64 -27.88 19.39
N ARG A 321 -14.49 -27.89 20.71
CA ARG A 321 -13.54 -28.75 21.42
C ARG A 321 -13.92 -30.20 21.13
N ALA A 322 -13.07 -30.92 20.41
CA ALA A 322 -13.07 -32.37 20.41
C ALA A 322 -12.27 -32.84 21.64
N SER A 323 -12.95 -33.47 22.60
CA SER A 323 -12.31 -34.28 23.62
C SER A 323 -12.77 -35.72 23.44
N SER A 324 -11.83 -36.54 22.96
CA SER A 324 -11.61 -37.95 23.25
C SER A 324 -12.80 -38.92 23.22
N VAL A 325 -12.87 -39.74 22.17
CA VAL A 325 -13.29 -41.13 22.29
C VAL A 325 -12.14 -42.01 21.79
N ILE A 326 -11.63 -42.80 22.74
CA ILE A 326 -10.64 -43.86 22.56
C ILE A 326 -11.35 -45.03 21.87
N CYS A 327 -10.80 -45.54 20.78
CA CYS A 327 -11.14 -46.87 20.26
C CYS A 327 -10.49 -47.94 21.13
N PRO A 328 -11.20 -49.04 21.38
CA PRO A 328 -10.58 -50.34 21.19
C PRO A 328 -11.46 -51.32 20.40
N SER A 329 -10.77 -52.09 19.54
CA SER A 329 -11.07 -53.46 19.10
C SER A 329 -12.41 -53.79 18.41
N GLY A 330 -12.32 -54.06 17.09
CA GLY A 330 -12.54 -55.40 16.52
C GLY A 330 -13.95 -56.00 16.41
N ILE A 331 -14.32 -56.32 15.16
CA ILE A 331 -15.13 -57.47 14.68
C ILE A 331 -16.65 -57.25 14.45
N CYS A 332 -17.10 -57.74 13.28
CA CYS A 332 -18.46 -57.90 12.72
C CYS A 332 -19.15 -56.63 12.18
N GLY A 333 -19.69 -56.55 10.96
CA GLY A 333 -19.82 -57.48 9.83
C GLY A 333 -20.79 -56.85 8.81
N THR A 334 -20.53 -57.04 7.50
CA THR A 334 -21.50 -57.06 6.35
C THR A 334 -22.58 -55.95 6.27
N THR A 335 -22.78 -55.18 5.20
CA THR A 335 -22.59 -55.41 3.75
C THR A 335 -22.78 -54.08 3.01
N CYS A 336 -22.04 -53.95 1.91
CA CYS A 336 -22.05 -52.84 0.96
C CYS A 336 -23.08 -53.08 -0.16
N ASN A 337 -23.81 -52.04 -0.60
CA ASN A 337 -24.33 -51.76 -1.96
C ASN A 337 -25.53 -50.79 -1.86
N GLY A 338 -25.75 -49.80 -2.73
CA GLY A 338 -25.09 -49.46 -3.98
C GLY A 338 -25.61 -48.12 -4.53
N CYS A 339 -24.87 -47.55 -5.47
CA CYS A 339 -25.27 -46.43 -6.31
C CYS A 339 -26.36 -46.83 -7.33
N ARG A 340 -27.38 -45.99 -7.56
CA ARG A 340 -27.76 -45.43 -8.90
C ARG A 340 -29.06 -44.58 -8.91
N THR A 341 -28.89 -43.32 -9.34
CA THR A 341 -29.64 -42.50 -10.35
C THR A 341 -31.16 -42.45 -10.53
N SER A 342 -31.59 -41.21 -10.88
CA SER A 342 -32.74 -40.74 -11.73
C SER A 342 -33.99 -40.25 -10.96
N MET A 343 -34.79 -39.23 -11.34
CA MET A 343 -34.78 -38.13 -12.35
C MET A 343 -36.05 -37.27 -12.12
N ILE A 344 -36.02 -35.98 -12.52
CA ILE A 344 -37.13 -35.13 -13.05
C ILE A 344 -38.25 -34.67 -12.06
N SER A 345 -38.49 -33.36 -11.88
CA SER A 345 -39.49 -32.58 -12.68
C SER A 345 -39.37 -31.05 -12.50
N ARG A 346 -39.61 -30.33 -13.61
CA ARG A 346 -39.81 -28.86 -13.77
C ARG A 346 -41.33 -28.57 -13.85
N PRO A 347 -41.82 -27.31 -13.70
CA PRO A 347 -42.02 -26.44 -14.87
C PRO A 347 -41.80 -24.91 -14.70
N SER A 348 -41.51 -24.26 -15.86
CA SER A 348 -41.80 -22.91 -16.44
C SER A 348 -42.41 -21.77 -15.60
N SER A 349 -42.28 -20.47 -15.86
CA SER A 349 -41.79 -19.57 -16.95
C SER A 349 -41.85 -18.12 -16.39
N VAL A 350 -41.09 -17.11 -16.86
CA VAL A 350 -41.59 -15.99 -17.71
C VAL A 350 -40.41 -15.06 -18.12
N ARG A 351 -40.61 -14.48 -19.31
CA ARG A 351 -39.76 -13.74 -20.27
C ARG A 351 -39.11 -12.41 -19.85
N PHE A 352 -38.00 -12.11 -20.55
CA PHE A 352 -37.44 -10.79 -20.89
C PHE A 352 -38.31 -10.03 -21.91
N PRO A 353 -38.08 -8.72 -22.08
CA PRO A 353 -37.85 -8.23 -23.44
C PRO A 353 -36.59 -7.35 -23.56
N MET A 354 -35.81 -7.63 -24.60
CA MET A 354 -35.06 -6.63 -25.38
C MET A 354 -36.01 -6.09 -26.46
N TRP A 355 -35.83 -4.84 -26.89
CA TRP A 355 -35.89 -4.49 -28.32
C TRP A 355 -35.12 -3.19 -28.64
N ASN A 356 -34.69 -3.14 -29.91
CA ASN A 356 -33.65 -2.30 -30.52
C ASN A 356 -34.08 -0.86 -30.84
N GLY A 357 -33.06 -0.02 -31.11
CA GLY A 357 -33.17 1.43 -31.29
C GLY A 357 -33.54 1.95 -32.68
N MET A 358 -33.37 3.25 -32.89
CA MET A 358 -33.23 3.89 -34.20
C MET A 358 -32.71 5.33 -34.05
N ALA A 359 -32.02 5.78 -35.10
CA ALA A 359 -31.39 7.08 -35.28
C ALA A 359 -32.38 8.23 -35.51
N ALA A 360 -31.97 9.44 -35.09
CA ALA A 360 -32.10 10.72 -35.80
C ALA A 360 -31.07 11.69 -35.19
#